data_AF-A0A6L7PUF7-F1
#
_entry.id   AF-A0A6L7PUF7-F1
#
_cell.length_a   1.000
_cell.length_b   1.000
_cell.length_c   1.000
_cell.angle_alpha   90.00
_cell.angle_beta   90.00
_cell.angle_gamma   90.00
#
_symmetry.space_group_name_H-M   'P 1'
#
loop_
_entity.id
_entity.type
_entity.pdbx_description
1 polymer ?
#
loop_
_entity_poly.entity_id
_entity_poly.type
_entity_poly.pdbx_seq_one_letter_code
_entity_poly.pdbx_strand_id
1 'polypeptide(L)'
;MSDREPIFEKSRRVDDVQHLRLMTLLDELVRDKGVMRAARDLKVDRRTLNAALETRRLLRRMQGTLEKALLEGGGSPAAEQRRRSDALEERVKEVEGAVRDMGGELNRGLAAVGDEVKTLKGWVERLELRQVLREGDDGNQESQSAPPGNTTALVSRYTPRREFPELATLEPAADDEAVFGDAWPLIQEWRGLRENHPNRGKGLEWLQDEEHLMLVELALLEEHGLTLPPQDYPPQGPGPQQPDQLAPHHPGGHPAGTGQGPTAPPGAAGAHLQARAAVIATGLECRYSTFVEDY
;
A
#
# COMPACT_ATOMS: atom_id res chain seq x y z
N MET A 1 87.64 -16.79 -20.18
CA MET A 1 86.21 -16.93 -20.53
C MET A 1 85.44 -16.42 -19.33
N SER A 2 84.98 -15.18 -19.38
CA SER A 2 84.25 -14.53 -18.28
C SER A 2 82.79 -14.41 -18.68
N ASP A 3 81.96 -15.21 -18.03
CA ASP A 3 80.51 -15.05 -17.98
C ASP A 3 80.18 -13.75 -17.23
N ARG A 4 80.00 -12.66 -18.00
CA ARG A 4 79.30 -11.47 -17.51
C ARG A 4 77.82 -11.67 -17.77
N GLU A 5 77.12 -12.19 -16.76
CA GLU A 5 75.66 -12.21 -16.77
C GLU A 5 75.08 -10.78 -16.93
N PRO A 6 73.91 -10.64 -17.59
CA PRO A 6 73.32 -9.38 -17.97
C PRO A 6 72.62 -8.70 -16.78
N ILE A 7 73.35 -7.86 -16.06
CA ILE A 7 72.80 -7.01 -14.97
C ILE A 7 71.67 -6.10 -15.47
N PHE A 8 71.60 -5.79 -16.77
CA PHE A 8 70.60 -4.91 -17.37
C PHE A 8 69.17 -5.49 -17.43
N GLU A 9 68.99 -6.80 -17.36
CA GLU A 9 67.66 -7.41 -17.47
C GLU A 9 66.85 -7.33 -16.17
N LYS A 10 67.52 -7.28 -15.02
CA LYS A 10 66.84 -7.17 -13.72
C LYS A 10 66.19 -5.81 -13.52
N SER A 11 66.80 -4.72 -13.99
CA SER A 11 66.22 -3.37 -13.83
C SER A 11 64.92 -3.18 -14.60
N ARG A 12 64.79 -3.71 -15.84
CA ARG A 12 63.54 -3.59 -16.61
C ARG A 12 62.34 -4.27 -15.94
N ARG A 13 62.55 -5.42 -15.30
CA ARG A 13 61.46 -6.17 -14.66
C ARG A 13 60.87 -5.46 -13.44
N VAL A 14 61.68 -4.69 -12.71
CA VAL A 14 61.21 -3.93 -11.54
C VAL A 14 60.33 -2.76 -11.98
N ASP A 15 60.71 -2.08 -13.05
CA ASP A 15 59.93 -0.97 -13.62
C ASP A 15 58.56 -1.43 -14.13
N ASP A 16 58.49 -2.63 -14.74
CA ASP A 16 57.24 -3.20 -15.25
C ASP A 16 56.22 -3.49 -14.13
N VAL A 17 56.68 -4.06 -13.00
CA VAL A 17 55.80 -4.39 -11.85
C VAL A 17 55.28 -3.12 -11.18
N GLN A 18 56.14 -2.11 -11.02
CA GLN A 18 55.74 -0.81 -10.48
C GLN A 18 54.75 -0.09 -11.40
N HIS A 19 55.00 -0.11 -12.71
CA HIS A 19 54.10 0.48 -13.70
C HIS A 19 52.72 -0.18 -13.69
N LEU A 20 52.66 -1.52 -13.64
CA LEU A 20 51.41 -2.27 -13.49
C LEU A 20 50.65 -1.87 -12.22
N ARG A 21 51.34 -1.76 -11.09
CA ARG A 21 50.73 -1.37 -9.82
C ARG A 21 50.14 0.04 -9.87
N LEU A 22 50.87 0.99 -10.47
CA LEU A 22 50.39 2.37 -10.63
C LEU A 22 49.19 2.45 -11.59
N MET A 23 49.17 1.62 -12.65
CA MET A 23 48.04 1.52 -13.56
C MET A 23 46.79 0.97 -12.86
N THR A 24 46.92 -0.06 -12.02
CA THR A 24 45.79 -0.57 -11.23
C THR A 24 45.23 0.50 -10.31
N LEU A 25 46.10 1.25 -9.63
CA LEU A 25 45.67 2.33 -8.74
C LEU A 25 44.98 3.47 -9.51
N LEU A 26 45.42 3.74 -10.74
CA LEU A 26 44.74 4.68 -11.63
C LEU A 26 43.33 4.20 -11.99
N ASP A 27 43.19 2.93 -12.37
CA ASP A 27 41.89 2.33 -12.72
C ASP A 27 40.93 2.36 -11.52
N GLU A 28 41.42 2.04 -10.31
CA GLU A 28 40.66 2.13 -9.06
C GLU A 28 40.22 3.58 -8.76
N LEU A 29 41.13 4.55 -8.87
CA LEU A 29 40.83 5.97 -8.65
C LEU A 29 39.72 6.46 -9.60
N VAL A 30 39.77 6.04 -10.86
CA VAL A 30 38.77 6.40 -11.87
C VAL A 30 37.44 5.70 -11.60
N ARG A 31 37.46 4.44 -11.16
CA ARG A 31 36.25 3.70 -10.78
C ARG A 31 35.53 4.34 -9.60
N ASP A 32 36.27 4.76 -8.58
CA ASP A 32 35.71 5.30 -7.34
C ASP A 32 35.21 6.74 -7.47
N LYS A 33 35.99 7.61 -8.14
CA LYS A 33 35.73 9.05 -8.17
C LYS A 33 35.19 9.54 -9.52
N GLY A 34 35.25 8.72 -10.55
CA GLY A 34 34.97 9.11 -11.93
C GLY A 34 36.12 9.87 -12.58
N VAL A 35 36.17 9.83 -13.92
CA VAL A 35 37.25 10.38 -14.76
C VAL A 35 37.54 11.87 -14.46
N MET A 36 36.49 12.68 -14.29
CA MET A 36 36.63 14.14 -14.08
C MET A 36 37.33 14.49 -12.77
N ARG A 37 36.98 13.80 -11.68
CA ARG A 37 37.58 14.04 -10.36
C ARG A 37 38.98 13.44 -10.27
N ALA A 38 39.18 12.24 -10.83
CA ALA A 38 40.49 11.62 -10.93
C ALA A 38 41.50 12.52 -11.70
N ALA A 39 41.09 13.11 -12.83
CA ALA A 39 41.94 14.03 -13.60
C ALA A 39 42.35 15.26 -12.77
N ARG A 40 41.40 15.84 -12.03
CA ARG A 40 41.64 16.98 -11.13
C ARG A 40 42.62 16.63 -10.00
N ASP A 41 42.42 15.49 -9.35
CA ASP A 41 43.26 15.02 -8.24
C ASP A 41 44.71 14.78 -8.71
N LEU A 42 44.87 14.23 -9.92
CA LEU A 42 46.16 14.01 -10.57
C LEU A 42 46.76 15.26 -11.23
N LYS A 43 46.04 16.40 -11.20
CA LYS A 43 46.43 17.67 -11.82
C LYS A 43 46.75 17.52 -13.32
N VAL A 44 45.96 16.73 -14.04
CA VAL A 44 46.03 16.53 -15.49
C VAL A 44 44.71 16.85 -16.16
N ASP A 45 44.75 17.15 -17.46
CA ASP A 45 43.54 17.30 -18.26
C ASP A 45 42.81 15.95 -18.41
N ARG A 46 41.48 15.98 -18.48
CA ARG A 46 40.63 14.81 -18.80
C ARG A 46 41.10 14.08 -20.06
N ARG A 47 41.48 14.81 -21.10
CA ARG A 47 41.94 14.21 -22.37
C ARG A 47 43.24 13.42 -22.17
N THR A 48 44.14 13.95 -21.34
CA THR A 48 45.42 13.32 -21.01
C THR A 48 45.21 12.07 -20.16
N LEU A 49 44.27 12.11 -19.21
CA LEU A 49 43.90 10.94 -18.43
C LEU A 49 43.30 9.83 -19.31
N ASN A 50 42.36 10.16 -20.19
CA ASN A 50 41.78 9.18 -21.11
C ASN A 50 42.82 8.55 -22.03
N ALA A 51 43.72 9.37 -22.60
CA ALA A 51 44.83 8.87 -23.41
C ALA A 51 45.74 7.92 -22.62
N ALA A 52 45.99 8.19 -21.32
CA ALA A 52 46.78 7.31 -20.47
C ALA A 52 46.08 5.96 -20.21
N LEU A 53 44.75 5.96 -20.02
CA LEU A 53 43.94 4.75 -19.86
C LEU A 53 43.91 3.91 -21.14
N GLU A 54 43.72 4.55 -22.30
CA GLU A 54 43.68 3.91 -23.61
C GLU A 54 45.04 3.31 -23.99
N THR A 55 46.12 4.09 -23.81
CA THR A 55 47.48 3.67 -24.22
C THR A 55 48.22 2.87 -23.16
N ARG A 56 47.65 2.73 -21.95
CA ARG A 56 48.28 2.11 -20.77
C ARG A 56 49.67 2.70 -20.44
N ARG A 57 49.85 3.99 -20.72
CA ARG A 57 51.10 4.73 -20.48
C ARG A 57 50.87 5.90 -19.53
N LEU A 58 51.56 5.87 -18.40
CA LEU A 58 51.48 6.93 -17.39
C LEU A 58 52.47 8.03 -17.72
N LEU A 59 52.02 9.28 -17.65
CA LEU A 59 52.95 10.40 -17.66
C LEU A 59 53.70 10.48 -16.34
N ARG A 60 54.95 10.95 -16.39
CA ARG A 60 55.80 11.11 -15.20
C ARG A 60 55.16 11.94 -14.08
N ARG A 61 54.35 12.95 -14.42
CA ARG A 61 53.57 13.74 -13.43
C ARG A 61 52.46 12.93 -12.74
N MET A 62 51.80 12.05 -13.49
CA MET A 62 50.79 11.13 -12.94
C MET A 62 51.46 10.08 -12.05
N GLN A 63 52.59 9.51 -12.48
CA GLN A 63 53.35 8.57 -11.67
C GLN A 63 53.73 9.18 -10.32
N GLY A 64 54.32 10.38 -10.31
CA GLY A 64 54.72 11.02 -9.05
C GLY A 64 53.55 11.37 -8.12
N THR A 65 52.37 11.69 -8.66
CA THR A 65 51.17 11.93 -7.83
C THR A 65 50.55 10.63 -7.31
N LEU A 66 50.52 9.57 -8.11
CA LEU A 66 50.07 8.24 -7.71
C LEU A 66 51.02 7.61 -6.69
N GLU A 67 52.34 7.73 -6.86
CA GLU A 67 53.35 7.29 -5.91
C GLU A 67 53.26 8.06 -4.59
N LYS A 68 53.06 9.38 -4.68
CA LYS A 68 52.81 10.21 -3.51
C LYS A 68 51.51 9.81 -2.82
N ALA A 69 50.44 9.54 -3.56
CA ALA A 69 49.18 9.03 -3.00
C ALA A 69 49.34 7.64 -2.38
N LEU A 70 50.23 6.79 -2.91
CA LEU A 70 50.55 5.48 -2.34
C LEU A 70 51.37 5.59 -1.04
N LEU A 71 52.24 6.60 -0.94
CA LEU A 71 53.04 6.90 0.24
C LEU A 71 52.24 7.63 1.34
N GLU A 72 51.48 8.65 0.97
CA GLU A 72 50.62 9.43 1.88
C GLU A 72 49.37 8.65 2.29
N GLY A 73 48.82 7.86 1.36
CA GLY A 73 47.73 6.92 1.59
C GLY A 73 48.18 5.61 2.25
N GLY A 74 49.19 5.65 3.13
CA GLY A 74 49.64 4.51 3.95
C GLY A 74 48.52 3.83 4.78
N GLY A 75 47.28 4.34 4.75
CA GLY A 75 46.06 3.56 4.95
C GLY A 75 45.60 2.93 3.63
N SER A 76 46.08 1.70 3.36
CA SER A 76 45.72 0.91 2.17
C SER A 76 44.22 1.02 1.83
N PRO A 77 43.81 1.06 0.55
CA PRO A 77 42.41 0.93 0.17
C PRO A 77 41.76 -0.33 0.78
N ALA A 78 42.56 -1.36 1.10
CA ALA A 78 42.10 -2.53 1.86
C ALA A 78 41.66 -2.21 3.31
N ALA A 79 42.25 -1.22 3.98
CA ALA A 79 41.85 -0.79 5.31
C ALA A 79 40.54 0.02 5.29
N GLU A 80 40.36 0.88 4.30
CA GLU A 80 39.11 1.59 4.10
C GLU A 80 37.99 0.63 3.67
N GLN A 81 38.30 -0.33 2.80
CA GLN A 81 37.38 -1.40 2.42
C GLN A 81 36.98 -2.27 3.62
N ARG A 82 37.93 -2.59 4.53
CA ARG A 82 37.62 -3.30 5.78
C ARG A 82 36.68 -2.49 6.66
N ARG A 83 36.95 -1.20 6.88
CA ARG A 83 36.06 -0.32 7.66
C ARG A 83 34.65 -0.25 7.08
N ARG A 84 34.54 -0.18 5.74
CA ARG A 84 33.24 -0.24 5.05
C ARG A 84 32.56 -1.60 5.23
N SER A 85 33.31 -2.70 5.15
CA SER A 85 32.80 -4.05 5.39
C SER A 85 32.29 -4.19 6.82
N ASP A 86 33.07 -3.77 7.82
CA ASP A 86 32.70 -3.83 9.23
C ASP A 86 31.44 -2.99 9.50
N ALA A 87 31.34 -1.80 8.89
CA ALA A 87 30.16 -0.96 8.99
C ALA A 87 28.91 -1.59 8.32
N LEU A 88 29.08 -2.29 7.20
CA LEU A 88 28.00 -3.02 6.56
C LEU A 88 27.57 -4.23 7.39
N GLU A 89 28.51 -4.96 7.99
CA GLU A 89 28.20 -6.08 8.90
C GLU A 89 27.41 -5.62 10.13
N GLU A 90 27.76 -4.48 10.72
CA GLU A 90 26.98 -3.90 11.82
C GLU A 90 25.57 -3.50 11.39
N ARG A 91 25.42 -2.89 10.20
CA ARG A 91 24.08 -2.57 9.66
C ARG A 91 23.26 -3.81 9.36
N VAL A 92 23.89 -4.89 8.88
CA VAL A 92 23.22 -6.17 8.66
C VAL A 92 22.74 -6.75 9.99
N LYS A 93 23.58 -6.75 11.04
CA LYS A 93 23.16 -7.21 12.38
C LYS A 93 22.01 -6.38 12.94
N GLU A 94 22.02 -5.06 12.73
CA GLU A 94 20.94 -4.17 13.15
C GLU A 94 19.62 -4.52 12.44
N VAL A 95 19.66 -4.70 11.12
CA VAL A 95 18.49 -5.11 10.32
C VAL A 95 18.01 -6.50 10.73
N GLU A 96 18.91 -7.47 10.93
CA GLU A 96 18.54 -8.81 11.42
C GLU A 96 17.90 -8.76 12.81
N GLY A 97 18.37 -7.86 13.68
CA GLY A 97 17.76 -7.58 14.97
C GLY A 97 16.33 -7.05 14.81
N ALA A 98 16.15 -6.01 14.00
CA ALA A 98 14.83 -5.42 13.74
C ALA A 98 13.84 -6.42 13.13
N VAL A 99 14.28 -7.26 12.18
CA VAL A 99 13.44 -8.32 11.59
C VAL A 99 13.06 -9.38 12.62
N ARG A 100 13.98 -9.75 13.52
CA ARG A 100 13.69 -10.69 14.61
C ARG A 100 12.67 -10.11 15.58
N ASP A 101 12.81 -8.83 15.94
CA ASP A 101 11.89 -8.15 16.85
C ASP A 101 10.49 -8.04 16.24
N MET A 102 10.40 -7.65 14.96
CA MET A 102 9.15 -7.62 14.20
C MET A 102 8.51 -9.02 14.10
N GLY A 103 9.30 -10.06 13.86
CA GLY A 103 8.81 -11.45 13.88
C GLY A 103 8.27 -11.85 15.27
N GLY A 104 8.89 -11.37 16.35
CA GLY A 104 8.42 -11.56 17.71
C GLY A 104 7.11 -10.81 18.01
N GLU A 105 6.90 -9.64 17.44
CA GLU A 105 5.64 -8.88 17.53
C GLU A 105 4.52 -9.55 16.76
N LEU A 106 4.78 -9.97 15.51
CA LEU A 106 3.82 -10.70 14.70
C LEU A 106 3.37 -12.01 15.36
N ASN A 107 4.30 -12.78 15.94
CA ASN A 107 3.94 -13.99 16.67
C ASN A 107 3.09 -13.70 17.92
N ARG A 108 3.35 -12.59 18.63
CA ARG A 108 2.51 -12.16 19.75
C ARG A 108 1.11 -11.74 19.27
N GLY A 109 1.02 -11.01 18.17
CA GLY A 109 -0.26 -10.65 17.54
C GLY A 109 -1.06 -11.87 17.11
N LEU A 110 -0.42 -12.83 16.44
CA LEU A 110 -1.05 -14.09 16.04
C LEU A 110 -1.53 -14.93 17.24
N ALA A 111 -0.77 -14.94 18.34
CA ALA A 111 -1.20 -15.60 19.57
C ALA A 111 -2.45 -14.92 20.16
N ALA A 112 -2.49 -13.58 20.21
CA ALA A 112 -3.64 -12.82 20.68
C ALA A 112 -4.89 -13.08 19.83
N VAL A 113 -4.77 -13.01 18.50
CA VAL A 113 -5.86 -13.33 17.56
C VAL A 113 -6.31 -14.79 17.74
N GLY A 114 -5.38 -15.72 17.96
CA GLY A 114 -5.70 -17.12 18.25
C GLY A 114 -6.55 -17.30 19.51
N ASP A 115 -6.31 -16.50 20.56
CA ASP A 115 -7.08 -16.54 21.79
C ASP A 115 -8.45 -15.83 21.66
N GLU A 116 -8.54 -14.78 20.86
CA GLU A 116 -9.82 -14.16 20.48
C GLU A 116 -10.69 -15.15 19.71
N VAL A 117 -10.15 -15.85 18.71
CA VAL A 117 -10.87 -16.87 17.94
C VAL A 117 -11.38 -17.99 18.84
N LYS A 118 -10.58 -18.47 19.81
CA LYS A 118 -11.05 -19.46 20.80
C LYS A 118 -12.18 -18.91 21.65
N THR A 119 -12.07 -17.65 22.07
CA THR A 119 -13.10 -16.98 22.86
C THR A 119 -14.40 -16.90 22.07
N LEU A 120 -14.37 -16.39 20.84
CA LEU A 120 -15.49 -16.31 19.89
C LEU A 120 -16.12 -17.68 19.65
N LYS A 121 -15.33 -18.72 19.39
CA LYS A 121 -15.85 -20.10 19.28
C LYS A 121 -16.62 -20.54 20.51
N GLY A 122 -16.09 -20.27 21.71
CA GLY A 122 -16.81 -20.56 22.96
C GLY A 122 -18.09 -19.75 23.14
N TRP A 123 -18.19 -18.53 22.58
CA TRP A 123 -19.45 -17.79 22.54
C TRP A 123 -20.46 -18.41 21.59
N VAL A 124 -20.02 -18.83 20.39
CA VAL A 124 -20.87 -19.51 19.41
C VAL A 124 -21.43 -20.81 20.00
N GLU A 125 -20.60 -21.67 20.57
CA GLU A 125 -21.03 -22.93 21.21
C GLU A 125 -22.07 -22.68 22.33
N ARG A 126 -21.88 -21.62 23.14
CA ARG A 126 -22.84 -21.22 24.18
C ARG A 126 -24.18 -20.74 23.60
N LEU A 127 -24.15 -20.03 22.47
CA LEU A 127 -25.35 -19.55 21.80
C LEU A 127 -26.11 -20.71 21.14
N GLU A 128 -25.40 -21.62 20.47
CA GLU A 128 -25.97 -22.84 19.91
C GLU A 128 -26.63 -23.72 21.00
N LEU A 129 -25.97 -23.90 22.15
CA LEU A 129 -26.54 -24.63 23.27
C LEU A 129 -27.82 -23.97 23.81
N ARG A 130 -27.85 -22.63 23.90
CA ARG A 130 -29.06 -21.89 24.31
C ARG A 130 -30.18 -22.03 23.29
N GLN A 131 -29.87 -22.06 22.00
CA GLN A 131 -30.87 -22.24 20.94
C GLN A 131 -31.50 -23.63 21.02
N VAL A 132 -30.69 -24.69 21.19
CA VAL A 132 -31.18 -26.06 21.37
C VAL A 132 -32.05 -26.19 22.62
N LEU A 133 -31.67 -25.55 23.73
CA LEU A 133 -32.47 -25.55 24.96
C LEU A 133 -33.79 -24.79 24.81
N ARG A 134 -33.83 -23.73 24.00
CA ARG A 134 -35.06 -22.96 23.74
C ARG A 134 -36.04 -23.72 22.85
N GLU A 135 -35.53 -24.36 21.79
CA GLU A 135 -36.34 -25.19 20.89
C GLU A 135 -36.91 -26.45 21.58
N GLY A 136 -36.34 -26.85 22.72
CA GLY A 136 -36.86 -27.95 23.56
C GLY A 136 -37.97 -27.57 24.55
N ASP A 137 -38.22 -26.28 24.80
CA ASP A 137 -39.21 -25.80 25.81
C ASP A 137 -40.51 -25.26 25.18
N ASP A 138 -40.55 -25.09 23.85
CA ASP A 138 -41.72 -24.60 23.11
C ASP A 138 -42.84 -25.66 22.93
N GLY A 139 -42.72 -26.82 23.58
CA GLY A 139 -43.68 -27.93 23.50
C GLY A 139 -44.84 -27.90 24.49
N ASN A 140 -44.90 -26.97 25.47
CA ASN A 140 -45.91 -27.02 26.52
C ASN A 140 -46.33 -25.65 27.10
N GLN A 141 -46.76 -24.71 26.26
CA GLN A 141 -47.56 -23.57 26.69
C GLN A 141 -48.95 -23.60 26.06
N GLU A 142 -49.78 -24.43 26.68
CA GLU A 142 -51.22 -24.48 26.49
C GLU A 142 -51.85 -23.16 26.99
N SER A 143 -52.40 -22.40 26.06
CA SER A 143 -53.59 -21.55 26.17
C SER A 143 -53.96 -21.03 27.57
N GLN A 144 -53.62 -19.76 27.86
CA GLN A 144 -54.47 -18.93 28.71
C GLN A 144 -54.74 -17.58 28.04
N SER A 145 -55.99 -17.45 27.61
CA SER A 145 -56.60 -16.25 27.05
C SER A 145 -56.98 -15.26 28.15
N ALA A 146 -56.61 -13.98 28.01
CA ALA A 146 -57.33 -12.78 28.48
C ALA A 146 -56.55 -11.51 28.08
N PRO A 147 -57.14 -10.30 28.15
CA PRO A 147 -58.22 -9.73 27.33
C PRO A 147 -57.71 -8.53 26.47
N PRO A 148 -58.49 -8.01 25.51
CA PRO A 148 -58.06 -6.94 24.62
C PRO A 148 -58.26 -5.58 25.30
N GLY A 149 -57.17 -4.87 25.59
CA GLY A 149 -57.25 -3.55 26.20
C GLY A 149 -55.90 -2.88 26.37
N ASN A 150 -55.36 -2.35 25.28
CA ASN A 150 -54.89 -0.97 25.18
C ASN A 150 -54.11 -0.79 23.88
N THR A 151 -54.72 -0.01 22.99
CA THR A 151 -54.09 0.69 21.87
C THR A 151 -52.92 1.54 22.39
N THR A 152 -51.74 0.94 22.45
CA THR A 152 -50.50 1.70 22.41
C THR A 152 -50.35 2.16 20.98
N ALA A 153 -50.44 3.48 20.80
CA ALA A 153 -50.21 4.15 19.54
C ALA A 153 -48.95 3.59 18.88
N LEU A 154 -49.14 2.87 17.77
CA LEU A 154 -48.12 2.74 16.73
C LEU A 154 -47.77 4.16 16.31
N VAL A 155 -46.75 4.73 16.95
CA VAL A 155 -45.91 5.74 16.31
C VAL A 155 -45.23 4.98 15.17
N SER A 156 -45.98 4.79 14.08
CA SER A 156 -45.42 4.52 12.77
C SER A 156 -44.58 5.75 12.46
N ARG A 157 -43.32 5.70 12.91
CA ARG A 157 -42.30 6.65 12.50
C ARG A 157 -42.32 6.55 10.99
N TYR A 158 -42.77 7.62 10.36
CA TYR A 158 -42.84 7.74 8.92
C TYR A 158 -41.41 7.65 8.41
N THR A 159 -40.93 6.44 8.09
CA THR A 159 -39.64 6.26 7.44
C THR A 159 -39.83 6.76 6.02
N PRO A 160 -39.14 7.85 5.62
CA PRO A 160 -39.21 8.32 4.25
C PRO A 160 -38.79 7.15 3.35
N ARG A 161 -39.66 6.77 2.42
CA ARG A 161 -39.35 5.69 1.49
C ARG A 161 -38.31 6.19 0.50
N ARG A 162 -37.05 5.95 0.79
CA ARG A 162 -35.98 6.07 -0.21
C ARG A 162 -36.13 4.98 -1.25
N GLU A 163 -35.85 5.34 -2.50
CA GLU A 163 -35.80 4.37 -3.61
C GLU A 163 -34.70 3.33 -3.40
N PHE A 164 -33.61 3.69 -2.71
CA PHE A 164 -32.47 2.83 -2.38
C PHE A 164 -32.00 3.05 -0.94
N PRO A 165 -32.61 2.40 0.08
CA PRO A 165 -32.22 2.57 1.48
C PRO A 165 -30.84 1.98 1.80
N GLU A 166 -30.37 1.04 0.96
CA GLU A 166 -29.06 0.39 1.08
C GLU A 166 -27.92 1.26 0.53
N LEU A 167 -28.22 2.35 -0.20
CA LEU A 167 -27.21 3.20 -0.83
C LEU A 167 -26.80 4.35 0.11
N ALA A 168 -25.57 4.31 0.59
CA ALA A 168 -24.98 5.45 1.29
C ALA A 168 -24.59 6.55 0.28
N THR A 169 -24.89 7.81 0.60
CA THR A 169 -24.53 8.97 -0.23
C THR A 169 -23.51 9.85 0.50
N LEU A 170 -22.66 10.55 -0.24
CA LEU A 170 -21.73 11.53 0.36
C LEU A 170 -22.48 12.72 0.96
N GLU A 171 -23.53 13.20 0.28
CA GLU A 171 -24.36 14.29 0.77
C GLU A 171 -25.30 13.79 1.89
N PRO A 172 -25.33 14.47 3.04
CA PRO A 172 -26.24 14.14 4.12
C PRO A 172 -27.67 14.55 3.79
N ALA A 173 -28.60 13.65 4.07
CA ALA A 173 -30.03 13.91 3.96
C ALA A 173 -30.69 13.80 5.34
N ALA A 174 -31.79 14.55 5.51
CA ALA A 174 -32.41 14.80 6.82
C ALA A 174 -32.94 13.54 7.53
N ASP A 175 -33.13 12.46 6.78
CA ASP A 175 -33.63 11.16 7.22
C ASP A 175 -32.55 10.09 7.34
N ASP A 176 -31.28 10.40 7.07
CA ASP A 176 -30.18 9.42 7.08
C ASP A 176 -30.08 8.64 8.41
N GLU A 177 -30.17 9.33 9.55
CA GLU A 177 -30.09 8.70 10.86
C GLU A 177 -31.23 7.68 11.09
N ALA A 178 -32.43 7.99 10.58
CA ALA A 178 -33.57 7.09 10.69
C ALA A 178 -33.50 5.92 9.70
N VAL A 179 -32.83 6.10 8.55
CA VAL A 179 -32.68 5.09 7.50
C VAL A 179 -31.54 4.12 7.82
N PHE A 180 -30.39 4.63 8.25
CA PHE A 180 -29.19 3.82 8.48
C PHE A 180 -29.10 3.26 9.90
N GLY A 181 -29.86 3.82 10.85
CA GLY A 181 -29.96 3.30 12.22
C GLY A 181 -28.59 3.13 12.86
N ASP A 182 -28.25 1.89 13.21
CA ASP A 182 -27.00 1.56 13.91
C ASP A 182 -25.74 1.82 13.05
N ALA A 183 -25.86 1.86 11.72
CA ALA A 183 -24.75 2.18 10.81
C ALA A 183 -24.47 3.69 10.71
N TRP A 184 -25.33 4.55 11.29
CA TRP A 184 -25.23 6.00 11.16
C TRP A 184 -23.88 6.60 11.59
N PRO A 185 -23.27 6.19 12.74
CA PRO A 185 -21.96 6.70 13.15
C PRO A 185 -20.86 6.41 12.12
N LEU A 186 -20.85 5.22 11.54
CA LEU A 186 -19.88 4.81 10.52
C LEU A 186 -20.06 5.60 9.22
N ILE A 187 -21.30 5.93 8.85
CA ILE A 187 -21.57 6.78 7.67
C ILE A 187 -21.07 8.21 7.89
N GLN A 188 -21.21 8.77 9.10
CA GLN A 188 -20.66 10.08 9.42
C GLN A 188 -19.14 10.09 9.33
N GLU A 189 -18.50 9.06 9.87
CA GLU A 189 -17.05 8.90 9.81
C GLU A 189 -16.55 8.74 8.36
N TRP A 190 -17.19 7.86 7.58
CA TRP A 190 -16.89 7.66 6.16
C TRP A 190 -17.00 8.97 5.36
N ARG A 191 -18.06 9.76 5.59
CA ARG A 191 -18.23 11.08 4.95
C ARG A 191 -17.14 12.05 5.36
N GLY A 192 -16.77 12.10 6.64
CA GLY A 192 -15.70 12.96 7.14
C GLY A 192 -14.36 12.63 6.51
N LEU A 193 -14.01 11.34 6.40
CA LEU A 193 -12.79 10.89 5.74
C LEU A 193 -12.77 11.25 4.25
N ARG A 194 -13.91 11.09 3.56
CA ARG A 194 -14.06 11.44 2.14
C ARG A 194 -13.98 12.95 1.88
N GLU A 195 -14.53 13.78 2.76
CA GLU A 195 -14.46 15.24 2.64
C GLU A 195 -13.04 15.77 2.87
N ASN A 196 -12.30 15.17 3.81
CA ASN A 196 -10.92 15.55 4.11
C ASN A 196 -9.92 15.15 3.01
N HIS A 197 -10.25 14.15 2.18
CA HIS A 197 -9.35 13.60 1.16
C HIS A 197 -9.97 13.54 -0.24
N PRO A 198 -10.33 14.68 -0.86
CA PRO A 198 -10.95 14.70 -2.18
C PRO A 198 -9.98 14.29 -3.31
N ASN A 199 -8.67 14.26 -3.04
CA ASN A 199 -7.62 13.91 -4.00
C ASN A 199 -6.63 12.91 -3.38
N ARG A 200 -5.93 12.15 -4.24
CA ARG A 200 -4.79 11.33 -3.81
C ARG A 200 -3.72 12.20 -3.16
N GLY A 201 -3.56 12.06 -1.85
CA GLY A 201 -2.51 12.72 -1.08
C GLY A 201 -1.16 12.02 -1.24
N LYS A 202 -0.15 12.56 -0.55
CA LYS A 202 1.19 11.99 -0.44
C LYS A 202 1.62 12.02 1.02
N GLY A 203 2.21 10.94 1.50
CA GLY A 203 2.76 10.85 2.85
C GLY A 203 2.08 9.80 3.72
N LEU A 204 2.65 9.57 4.90
CA LEU A 204 2.23 8.52 5.83
C LEU A 204 0.84 8.79 6.43
N GLU A 205 0.55 10.03 6.82
CA GLU A 205 -0.76 10.42 7.38
C GLU A 205 -1.89 10.14 6.37
N TRP A 206 -1.66 10.45 5.09
CA TRP A 206 -2.63 10.14 4.03
C TRP A 206 -2.85 8.62 3.87
N LEU A 207 -1.79 7.82 3.95
CA LEU A 207 -1.91 6.36 3.86
C LEU A 207 -2.67 5.77 5.06
N GLN A 208 -2.48 6.32 6.25
CA GLN A 208 -3.22 5.91 7.45
C GLN A 208 -4.71 6.25 7.34
N ASP A 209 -5.03 7.46 6.86
CA ASP A 209 -6.41 7.86 6.63
C ASP A 209 -7.08 7.05 5.51
N GLU A 210 -6.34 6.68 4.46
CA GLU A 210 -6.83 5.80 3.38
C GLU A 210 -7.08 4.37 3.90
N GLU A 211 -6.17 3.83 4.73
CA GLU A 211 -6.36 2.54 5.40
C GLU A 211 -7.61 2.56 6.28
N HIS A 212 -7.76 3.62 7.08
CA HIS A 212 -8.92 3.79 7.95
C HIS A 212 -10.22 3.92 7.15
N LEU A 213 -10.21 4.69 6.06
CA LEU A 213 -11.34 4.78 5.13
C LEU A 213 -11.73 3.39 4.59
N MET A 214 -10.76 2.58 4.14
CA MET A 214 -11.04 1.22 3.66
C MET A 214 -11.65 0.32 4.73
N LEU A 215 -11.20 0.42 5.99
CA LEU A 215 -11.76 -0.35 7.10
C LEU A 215 -13.21 0.04 7.39
N VAL A 216 -13.52 1.34 7.38
CA VAL A 216 -14.89 1.83 7.54
C VAL A 216 -15.76 1.37 6.37
N GLU A 217 -15.24 1.40 5.13
CA GLU A 217 -15.98 0.92 3.95
C GLU A 217 -16.28 -0.58 4.02
N LEU A 218 -15.34 -1.39 4.50
CA LEU A 218 -15.54 -2.82 4.74
C LEU A 218 -16.61 -3.08 5.79
N ALA A 219 -16.59 -2.36 6.92
CA ALA A 219 -17.61 -2.51 7.96
C ALA A 219 -19.02 -2.16 7.42
N LEU A 220 -19.14 -1.07 6.65
CA LEU A 220 -20.40 -0.68 6.01
C LEU A 220 -20.91 -1.75 5.03
N LEU A 221 -20.03 -2.39 4.25
CA LEU A 221 -20.39 -3.43 3.28
C LEU A 221 -20.70 -4.79 3.93
N GLU A 222 -19.83 -5.26 4.83
CA GLU A 222 -19.90 -6.62 5.36
C GLU A 222 -20.85 -6.74 6.54
N GLU A 223 -20.83 -5.79 7.48
CA GLU A 223 -21.64 -5.86 8.70
C GLU A 223 -23.03 -5.28 8.49
N HIS A 224 -23.13 -4.20 7.71
CA HIS A 224 -24.39 -3.47 7.50
C HIS A 224 -25.02 -3.69 6.12
N GLY A 225 -24.35 -4.39 5.20
CA GLY A 225 -24.89 -4.69 3.87
C GLY A 225 -25.12 -3.43 3.01
N LEU A 226 -24.49 -2.31 3.35
CA LEU A 226 -24.69 -1.04 2.67
C LEU A 226 -23.85 -0.98 1.40
N THR A 227 -24.45 -0.50 0.32
CA THR A 227 -23.76 -0.23 -0.94
C THR A 227 -23.17 1.17 -0.91
N LEU A 228 -21.87 1.26 -1.18
CA LEU A 228 -21.15 2.52 -1.27
C LEU A 228 -21.11 3.02 -2.72
N PRO A 229 -21.15 4.34 -2.96
CA PRO A 229 -21.02 4.89 -4.29
C PRO A 229 -19.60 4.60 -4.82
N PRO A 230 -19.43 4.23 -6.10
CA PRO A 230 -18.11 4.02 -6.68
C PRO A 230 -17.21 5.26 -6.52
N GLN A 231 -15.90 5.03 -6.34
CA GLN A 231 -14.90 6.08 -6.10
C GLN A 231 -14.90 7.20 -7.16
N ASP A 232 -15.35 6.89 -8.38
CA ASP A 232 -15.46 7.83 -9.51
C ASP A 232 -16.91 8.27 -9.77
N TYR A 233 -17.72 8.47 -8.74
CA TYR A 233 -19.06 9.02 -8.94
C TYR A 233 -18.90 10.39 -9.62
N PRO A 234 -19.35 10.57 -10.88
CA PRO A 234 -19.36 11.90 -11.45
C PRO A 234 -20.22 12.77 -10.53
N PRO A 235 -19.83 14.03 -10.25
CA PRO A 235 -20.70 14.92 -9.49
C PRO A 235 -22.06 14.85 -10.16
N GLN A 236 -23.11 14.56 -9.37
CA GLN A 236 -24.45 14.56 -9.94
C GLN A 236 -24.63 15.94 -10.54
N GLY A 237 -24.57 16.02 -11.87
CA GLY A 237 -24.95 17.22 -12.59
C GLY A 237 -26.35 17.59 -12.10
N PRO A 238 -26.70 18.90 -12.10
CA PRO A 238 -27.98 19.36 -11.55
C PRO A 238 -29.06 18.40 -12.04
N GLY A 239 -29.66 17.67 -11.08
CA GLY A 239 -30.64 16.63 -11.37
C GLY A 239 -31.62 17.18 -12.40
N PRO A 240 -32.05 16.37 -13.39
CA PRO A 240 -32.73 16.83 -14.59
C PRO A 240 -33.67 17.95 -14.18
N GLN A 241 -33.32 19.18 -14.57
CA GLN A 241 -34.14 20.35 -14.27
C GLN A 241 -35.53 19.93 -14.69
N GLN A 242 -36.44 19.81 -13.71
CA GLN A 242 -37.84 19.61 -14.03
C GLN A 242 -38.14 20.73 -15.02
N PRO A 243 -38.41 20.42 -16.30
CA PRO A 243 -38.69 21.45 -17.26
C PRO A 243 -39.85 22.23 -16.65
N ASP A 244 -39.62 23.53 -16.58
CA ASP A 244 -40.54 24.51 -16.04
C ASP A 244 -41.98 24.10 -16.28
N GLN A 245 -42.74 24.26 -15.21
CA GLN A 245 -44.17 24.40 -15.20
C GLN A 245 -44.62 25.37 -16.31
N LEU A 246 -44.82 24.83 -17.52
CA LEU A 246 -45.67 25.42 -18.54
C LEU A 246 -46.98 24.63 -18.52
N ALA A 247 -47.88 25.06 -17.64
CA ALA A 247 -49.31 24.92 -17.91
C ALA A 247 -49.76 26.11 -18.77
N PRO A 248 -50.89 26.05 -19.53
CA PRO A 248 -51.90 24.99 -19.59
C PRO A 248 -52.21 24.54 -21.04
N HIS A 249 -53.30 23.75 -21.22
CA HIS A 249 -53.88 23.16 -22.45
C HIS A 249 -53.42 21.71 -22.70
N HIS A 250 -54.25 20.67 -22.84
CA HIS A 250 -55.71 20.47 -22.92
C HIS A 250 -55.99 19.00 -22.49
N PRO A 251 -57.24 18.62 -22.18
CA PRO A 251 -57.57 17.26 -21.73
C PRO A 251 -57.74 16.33 -22.93
N GLY A 252 -57.25 15.09 -22.81
CA GLY A 252 -57.64 14.05 -23.76
C GLY A 252 -56.76 12.80 -23.74
N GLY A 253 -57.30 11.72 -23.17
CA GLY A 253 -57.09 10.37 -23.71
C GLY A 253 -56.00 9.51 -23.05
N HIS A 254 -56.44 8.68 -22.10
CA HIS A 254 -55.94 7.30 -21.93
C HIS A 254 -56.17 6.48 -23.23
N PRO A 255 -55.45 5.35 -23.49
CA PRO A 255 -55.14 4.31 -22.50
C PRO A 255 -53.83 3.49 -22.65
N ALA A 256 -53.53 2.79 -21.55
CA ALA A 256 -52.97 1.44 -21.41
C ALA A 256 -51.84 0.96 -22.35
N GLY A 257 -50.65 0.78 -21.77
CA GLY A 257 -49.57 -0.06 -22.31
C GLY A 257 -48.79 -0.72 -21.18
N THR A 258 -49.18 -1.93 -20.81
CA THR A 258 -48.49 -2.81 -19.86
C THR A 258 -47.20 -3.34 -20.49
N GLY A 259 -46.05 -2.82 -20.05
CA GLY A 259 -44.72 -3.35 -20.39
C GLY A 259 -44.17 -4.22 -19.26
N GLN A 260 -44.16 -5.54 -19.46
CA GLN A 260 -43.42 -6.48 -18.62
C GLN A 260 -41.92 -6.36 -18.93
N GLY A 261 -41.12 -5.91 -17.96
CA GLY A 261 -39.66 -5.97 -17.99
C GLY A 261 -39.13 -7.34 -17.52
N PRO A 262 -37.97 -7.79 -18.02
CA PRO A 262 -37.45 -9.13 -17.74
C PRO A 262 -36.94 -9.26 -16.31
N THR A 263 -37.51 -10.21 -15.57
CA THR A 263 -37.00 -10.70 -14.28
C THR A 263 -35.64 -11.38 -14.48
N ALA A 264 -34.58 -10.77 -13.93
CA ALA A 264 -33.27 -11.41 -13.81
C ALA A 264 -33.30 -12.55 -12.78
N PRO A 265 -32.60 -13.68 -13.01
CA PRO A 265 -32.61 -14.81 -12.10
C PRO A 265 -31.87 -14.52 -10.79
N PRO A 266 -32.39 -15.00 -9.64
CA PRO A 266 -31.74 -14.86 -8.33
C PRO A 266 -30.49 -15.74 -8.30
N GLY A 267 -29.32 -15.11 -8.41
CA GLY A 267 -28.01 -15.78 -8.42
C GLY A 267 -26.88 -14.92 -8.99
N ALA A 268 -27.20 -13.86 -9.74
CA ALA A 268 -26.20 -12.98 -10.36
C ALA A 268 -25.46 -12.06 -9.37
N ALA A 269 -26.07 -11.74 -8.21
CA ALA A 269 -25.48 -10.82 -7.23
C ALA A 269 -24.22 -11.40 -6.55
N GLY A 270 -24.20 -12.70 -6.25
CA GLY A 270 -23.05 -13.35 -5.60
C GLY A 270 -21.83 -13.48 -6.51
N ALA A 271 -22.04 -13.77 -7.80
CA ALA A 271 -20.96 -13.90 -8.78
C ALA A 271 -20.31 -12.53 -9.11
N HIS A 272 -21.10 -11.45 -9.09
CA HIS A 272 -20.61 -10.11 -9.35
C HIS A 272 -19.82 -9.52 -8.16
N LEU A 273 -20.10 -9.95 -6.93
CA LEU A 273 -19.32 -9.59 -5.74
C LEU A 273 -17.98 -10.34 -5.68
N GLN A 274 -17.95 -11.64 -5.99
CA GLN A 274 -16.69 -12.41 -6.05
C GLN A 274 -15.75 -11.92 -7.16
N ALA A 275 -16.29 -11.56 -8.35
CA ALA A 275 -15.49 -11.01 -9.43
C ALA A 275 -14.90 -9.61 -9.08
N ARG A 276 -15.61 -8.80 -8.28
CA ARG A 276 -15.10 -7.49 -7.83
C ARG A 276 -14.05 -7.61 -6.73
N ALA A 277 -14.23 -8.53 -5.77
CA ALA A 277 -13.23 -8.79 -4.74
C ALA A 277 -11.89 -9.27 -5.35
N ALA A 278 -11.94 -10.11 -6.38
CA ALA A 278 -10.75 -10.57 -7.08
C ALA A 278 -10.00 -9.43 -7.80
N VAL A 279 -10.70 -8.46 -8.38
CA VAL A 279 -10.12 -7.28 -9.05
C VAL A 279 -9.50 -6.30 -8.05
N ILE A 280 -10.09 -6.15 -6.86
CA ILE A 280 -9.53 -5.32 -5.78
C ILE A 280 -8.23 -5.98 -5.25
N ALA A 281 -8.23 -7.30 -5.05
CA ALA A 281 -7.04 -8.04 -4.61
C ALA A 281 -5.89 -7.97 -5.64
N THR A 282 -6.18 -8.09 -6.94
CA THR A 282 -5.14 -7.93 -7.99
C THR A 282 -4.69 -6.48 -8.17
N GLY A 283 -5.58 -5.51 -7.94
CA GLY A 283 -5.24 -4.09 -7.93
C GLY A 283 -4.29 -3.70 -6.79
N LEU A 284 -4.37 -4.38 -5.64
CA LEU A 284 -3.47 -4.20 -4.50
C LEU A 284 -2.06 -4.75 -4.80
N GLU A 285 -1.94 -5.93 -5.40
CA GLU A 285 -0.62 -6.52 -5.74
C GLU A 285 0.17 -5.67 -6.76
N CYS A 286 -0.50 -5.07 -7.75
CA CYS A 286 0.16 -4.17 -8.69
C CYS A 286 0.59 -2.82 -8.07
N ARG A 287 -0.08 -2.33 -7.02
CA ARG A 287 0.24 -1.05 -6.38
C ARG A 287 1.40 -1.14 -5.38
N TYR A 288 1.54 -2.27 -4.69
CA TYR A 288 2.70 -2.50 -3.81
C TYR A 288 3.99 -2.77 -4.59
N SER A 289 3.92 -3.38 -5.78
CA SER A 289 5.11 -3.66 -6.59
C SER A 289 5.80 -2.40 -7.12
N THR A 290 5.07 -1.32 -7.41
CA THR A 290 5.67 -0.05 -7.90
C THR A 290 6.22 0.83 -6.78
N PHE A 291 5.79 0.64 -5.53
CA PHE A 291 6.25 1.47 -4.41
C PHE A 291 7.61 1.02 -3.86
N VAL A 292 8.01 -0.23 -4.12
CA VAL A 292 9.29 -0.80 -3.67
C VAL A 292 10.45 -0.48 -4.62
N GLU A 293 10.19 -0.06 -5.86
CA GLU A 293 11.24 0.25 -6.84
C GLU A 293 11.77 1.70 -6.78
N ASP A 294 11.09 2.60 -6.06
CA ASP A 294 11.43 4.03 -6.00
C ASP A 294 12.04 4.49 -4.64
N TYR A 295 12.34 3.56 -3.73
CA TYR A 295 13.05 3.80 -2.45
C TYR A 295 14.32 2.95 -2.34
#